data_AF-A0A5C5Y743-F1
#
_entry.id   AF-A0A5C5Y743-F1
#
_cell.length_a   1.000
_cell.length_b   1.000
_cell.length_c   1.000
_cell.angle_alpha   90.00
_cell.angle_beta   90.00
_cell.angle_gamma   90.00
#
_symmetry.space_group_name_H-M   'P 1'
#
loop_
_entity.id
_entity.type
_entity.pdbx_description
1 polymer ?
#
loop_
_entity_poly.entity_id
_entity_poly.type
_entity_poly.pdbx_seq_one_letter_code
_entity_poly.pdbx_strand_id
1 'polypeptide(L)'
;MELDQTHVVIRKRLQTEIADLALVMLRRYPSALLVGFSLGALPWIIANGLLLYWIPWQEAQYTFADQDAAGEMWRCVAWMTLLVVAEVPAAGVWTTFYLGQAVFEKQPTWQNVRREINRNFLRWFLSLGVVRLPLPIMIVCLFRIGQAADPSVDLLLYLGIWLVLLAFRSARPFLPEILLLEQCPRRSKDPNVVTLSRRMTALHRPMAGELTARMLTVGVGAGVAAVAFYFSLTTARGLLFGRWQHDEFALMVLFPLSLWLVGGWSVFFRLLNYLDTRIRLEGWEVELSVRAERLRQFGDDAPVIATGATQ
;
A
#
# COMPACT_ATOMS: atom_id res chain seq x y z
N MET A 1 -2.81 -19.84 12.06
CA MET A 1 -3.58 -19.46 10.87
C MET A 1 -4.59 -20.58 10.64
N GLU A 2 -5.80 -20.42 11.16
CA GLU A 2 -6.88 -21.39 11.02
C GLU A 2 -7.61 -21.09 9.71
N LEU A 3 -7.49 -21.96 8.71
CA LEU A 3 -8.02 -21.72 7.36
C LEU A 3 -9.50 -22.12 7.23
N ASP A 4 -10.12 -22.61 8.30
CA ASP A 4 -11.39 -23.35 8.27
C ASP A 4 -12.62 -22.43 8.34
N GLN A 5 -12.43 -21.11 8.49
CA GLN A 5 -13.50 -20.12 8.65
C GLN A 5 -13.27 -18.86 7.81
N THR A 6 -12.72 -19.01 6.62
CA THR A 6 -12.56 -17.86 5.73
C THR A 6 -13.92 -17.42 5.20
N HIS A 7 -14.39 -16.23 5.62
CA HIS A 7 -15.61 -15.59 5.11
C HIS A 7 -15.56 -15.21 3.61
N VAL A 8 -14.50 -15.56 2.90
CA VAL A 8 -14.26 -15.23 1.49
C VAL A 8 -14.10 -16.54 0.72
N VAL A 9 -14.97 -16.77 -0.27
CA VAL A 9 -14.84 -17.92 -1.18
C VAL A 9 -13.53 -17.80 -1.96
N ILE A 10 -12.66 -18.81 -1.78
CA ILE A 10 -11.32 -18.87 -2.35
C ILE A 10 -11.42 -19.56 -3.71
N ARG A 11 -11.32 -18.75 -4.77
CA ARG A 11 -11.24 -19.16 -6.19
C ARG A 11 -10.27 -18.24 -6.90
N LYS A 12 -9.73 -18.66 -8.05
CA LYS A 12 -8.95 -17.76 -8.93
C LYS A 12 -9.82 -16.60 -9.41
N ARG A 13 -9.34 -15.37 -9.25
CA ARG A 13 -10.09 -14.16 -9.61
C ARG A 13 -9.43 -13.36 -10.73
N LEU A 14 -10.25 -12.69 -11.53
CA LEU A 14 -9.81 -11.65 -12.46
C LEU A 14 -9.47 -10.37 -11.69
N GLN A 15 -8.64 -9.51 -12.29
CA GLN A 15 -8.18 -8.29 -11.64
C GLN A 15 -9.32 -7.32 -11.29
N THR A 16 -10.36 -7.25 -12.13
CA THR A 16 -11.57 -6.45 -11.89
C THR A 16 -12.39 -7.00 -10.74
N GLU A 17 -12.52 -8.32 -10.59
CA GLU A 17 -13.16 -8.95 -9.44
C GLU A 17 -12.39 -8.69 -8.14
N ILE A 18 -11.06 -8.60 -8.20
CA ILE A 18 -10.23 -8.22 -7.05
C ILE A 18 -10.48 -6.74 -6.68
N ALA A 19 -10.67 -5.86 -7.68
CA ALA A 19 -10.97 -4.45 -7.44
C ALA A 19 -12.32 -4.27 -6.76
N ASP A 20 -13.34 -4.96 -7.24
CA ASP A 20 -14.66 -4.98 -6.64
C ASP A 20 -14.64 -5.57 -5.22
N LEU A 21 -13.95 -6.71 -5.04
CA LEU A 21 -13.77 -7.29 -3.71
C LEU A 21 -13.06 -6.33 -2.75
N ALA A 22 -12.08 -5.54 -3.22
CA ALA A 22 -11.40 -4.56 -2.39
C ALA A 22 -12.38 -3.50 -1.85
N LEU A 23 -13.37 -3.07 -2.65
CA LEU A 23 -14.43 -2.17 -2.20
C LEU A 23 -15.37 -2.84 -1.20
N VAL A 24 -15.73 -4.11 -1.44
CA VAL A 24 -16.53 -4.90 -0.48
C VAL A 24 -15.80 -5.07 0.86
N MET A 25 -14.49 -5.36 0.83
CA MET A 25 -13.67 -5.44 2.04
C MET A 25 -13.58 -4.09 2.76
N LEU A 26 -13.47 -3.00 2.02
CA LEU A 26 -13.45 -1.65 2.59
C LEU A 26 -14.74 -1.36 3.36
N ARG A 27 -15.89 -1.73 2.78
CA ARG A 27 -17.20 -1.60 3.43
C ARG A 27 -17.35 -2.53 4.64
N ARG A 28 -16.80 -3.74 4.58
CA ARG A 28 -16.90 -4.74 5.65
C ARG A 28 -15.96 -4.45 6.83
N TYR A 29 -14.79 -3.90 6.55
CA TYR A 29 -13.75 -3.59 7.55
C TYR A 29 -13.37 -2.11 7.52
N PRO A 30 -14.31 -1.18 7.77
CA PRO A 30 -14.04 0.26 7.69
C PRO A 30 -13.01 0.72 8.73
N SER A 31 -12.96 0.05 9.89
CA SER A 31 -11.96 0.31 10.93
C SER A 31 -10.53 0.12 10.44
N ALA A 32 -10.29 -0.83 9.53
CA ALA A 32 -8.97 -1.08 8.98
C ALA A 32 -8.44 0.10 8.16
N LEU A 33 -9.33 0.84 7.49
CA LEU A 33 -9.00 2.09 6.81
C LEU A 33 -8.99 3.26 7.80
N LEU A 34 -10.11 3.54 8.48
CA LEU A 34 -10.30 4.74 9.28
C LEU A 34 -9.36 4.83 10.48
N VAL A 35 -9.00 3.70 11.09
CA VAL A 35 -8.09 3.64 12.22
C VAL A 35 -6.72 3.16 11.74
N GLY A 36 -6.66 1.96 11.14
CA GLY A 36 -5.39 1.35 10.76
C GLY A 36 -4.58 2.20 9.78
N PHE A 37 -5.18 2.54 8.63
CA PHE A 37 -4.47 3.25 7.58
C PHE A 37 -4.21 4.69 7.99
N SER A 38 -5.21 5.37 8.54
CA SER A 38 -5.06 6.76 8.98
C SER A 38 -3.97 6.90 10.06
N LEU A 39 -3.93 6.04 11.08
CA LEU A 39 -2.86 6.07 12.09
C LEU A 39 -1.47 5.85 11.49
N GLY A 40 -1.37 4.94 10.51
CA GLY A 40 -0.11 4.69 9.80
C GLY A 40 0.30 5.83 8.85
N ALA A 41 -0.66 6.50 8.23
CA ALA A 41 -0.46 7.58 7.26
C ALA A 41 -0.15 8.93 7.92
N LEU A 42 -0.75 9.23 9.09
CA LEU A 42 -0.57 10.50 9.80
C LEU A 42 0.88 10.99 9.94
N PRO A 43 1.86 10.19 10.40
CA PRO A 43 3.24 10.67 10.51
C PRO A 43 3.83 11.08 9.15
N TRP A 44 3.49 10.37 8.08
CA TRP A 44 3.92 10.69 6.71
C TRP A 44 3.21 11.92 6.16
N ILE A 45 1.91 12.06 6.42
CA ILE A 45 1.14 13.27 6.06
C ILE A 45 1.79 14.51 6.68
N ILE A 46 2.10 14.46 7.98
CA ILE A 46 2.74 15.56 8.69
C ILE A 46 4.12 15.85 8.10
N ALA A 47 4.93 14.82 7.86
CA ALA A 47 6.27 15.00 7.31
C ALA A 47 6.24 15.58 5.90
N ASN A 48 5.35 15.11 5.01
CA ASN A 48 5.18 15.65 3.66
C ASN A 48 4.69 17.10 3.70
N GLY A 49 3.76 17.40 4.61
CA GLY A 49 3.34 18.77 4.88
C GLY A 49 4.53 19.64 5.25
N LEU A 50 5.35 19.23 6.21
CA LEU A 50 6.54 19.99 6.63
C LEU A 50 7.62 20.10 5.54
N LEU A 51 7.75 19.12 4.65
CA LEU A 51 8.73 19.17 3.56
C LEU A 51 8.29 20.09 2.41
N LEU A 52 6.98 20.16 2.15
CA LEU A 52 6.45 20.84 0.97
C LEU A 52 5.66 22.13 1.30
N TYR A 53 5.42 22.44 2.59
CA TYR A 53 4.54 23.57 2.95
C TYR A 53 5.00 24.92 2.40
N TRP A 54 6.32 25.07 2.26
CA TRP A 54 6.94 26.33 1.89
C TRP A 54 6.61 26.73 0.45
N ILE A 55 6.32 25.77 -0.45
CA ILE A 55 6.02 26.05 -1.85
C ILE A 55 4.64 26.74 -1.97
N PRO A 56 3.52 26.14 -1.51
CA PRO A 56 2.22 26.82 -1.62
C PRO A 56 2.19 28.12 -0.81
N TRP A 57 2.90 28.19 0.32
CA TRP A 57 2.94 29.39 1.16
C TRP A 57 3.63 30.58 0.47
N GLN A 58 4.71 30.36 -0.28
CA GLN A 58 5.39 31.42 -1.03
C GLN A 58 4.60 31.82 -2.28
N GLU A 59 4.03 30.84 -2.98
CA GLU A 59 3.31 31.06 -4.22
C GLU A 59 1.85 31.51 -4.05
N ALA A 60 1.35 31.50 -2.81
CA ALA A 60 0.03 32.01 -2.39
C ALA A 60 -0.33 33.39 -2.98
N GLN A 61 0.67 34.24 -3.18
CA GLN A 61 0.51 35.62 -3.61
C GLN A 61 0.51 35.79 -5.13
N TYR A 62 0.91 34.75 -5.88
CA TYR A 62 1.03 34.79 -7.34
C TYR A 62 -0.13 34.04 -8.00
N THR A 63 -0.54 34.54 -9.17
CA THR A 63 -1.61 33.90 -9.96
C THR A 63 -1.01 32.84 -10.88
N PHE A 64 -1.74 31.75 -11.15
CA PHE A 64 -1.40 30.67 -12.08
C PHE A 64 -0.96 31.10 -13.50
N ALA A 65 -1.16 32.36 -13.87
CA ALA A 65 -0.72 32.92 -15.15
C ALA A 65 0.79 33.23 -15.18
N ASP A 66 1.44 33.27 -14.02
CA ASP A 66 2.89 33.45 -13.92
C ASP A 66 3.62 32.13 -14.18
N GLN A 67 4.60 32.16 -15.09
CA GLN A 67 5.32 30.95 -15.51
C GLN A 67 6.18 30.37 -14.38
N ASP A 68 6.73 31.24 -13.53
CA ASP A 68 7.58 30.83 -12.41
C ASP A 68 6.73 30.14 -11.33
N ALA A 69 5.57 30.71 -10.98
CA ALA A 69 4.62 30.11 -10.04
C ALA A 69 4.07 28.76 -10.53
N ALA A 70 3.83 28.62 -11.84
CA ALA A 70 3.36 27.37 -12.43
C ALA A 70 4.39 26.24 -12.29
N GLY A 71 5.69 26.53 -12.44
CA GLY A 71 6.78 25.57 -12.24
C GLY A 71 6.85 25.07 -10.79
N GLU A 72 6.70 25.98 -9.84
CA GLU A 72 6.68 25.68 -8.41
C GLU A 72 5.48 24.83 -8.00
N MET A 73 4.30 25.16 -8.51
CA MET A 73 3.08 24.37 -8.25
C MET A 73 3.17 22.96 -8.85
N TRP A 74 3.71 22.82 -10.07
CA TRP A 74 3.96 21.51 -10.65
C TRP A 74 4.93 20.69 -9.80
N ARG A 75 6.00 21.33 -9.32
CA ARG A 75 6.98 20.71 -8.42
C ARG A 75 6.32 20.20 -7.15
N CYS A 76 5.45 20.99 -6.51
CA CYS A 76 4.70 20.58 -5.33
C CYS A 76 3.83 19.34 -5.61
N VAL A 77 3.06 19.35 -6.71
CA VAL A 77 2.19 18.22 -7.12
C VAL A 77 3.02 16.97 -7.42
N ALA A 78 4.12 17.10 -8.14
CA ALA A 78 5.01 16.00 -8.52
C ALA A 78 5.66 15.36 -7.29
N TRP A 79 6.29 16.14 -6.41
CA TRP A 79 6.92 15.62 -5.19
C TRP A 79 5.91 15.02 -4.22
N MET A 80 4.75 15.66 -4.04
CA MET A 80 3.69 15.10 -3.18
C MET A 80 3.20 13.75 -3.71
N THR A 81 2.98 13.62 -5.03
CA THR A 81 2.62 12.34 -5.65
C THR A 81 3.68 11.28 -5.41
N LEU A 82 4.95 11.62 -5.63
CA LEU A 82 6.10 10.73 -5.45
C LEU A 82 6.21 10.23 -4.01
N LEU A 83 6.12 11.13 -3.04
CA LEU A 83 6.20 10.84 -1.61
C LEU A 83 5.06 9.93 -1.18
N VAL A 84 3.80 10.31 -1.44
CA VAL A 84 2.64 9.51 -1.04
C VAL A 84 2.73 8.13 -1.67
N VAL A 85 2.98 8.04 -2.98
CA VAL A 85 3.12 6.75 -3.67
C VAL A 85 4.21 5.91 -3.00
N ALA A 86 5.38 6.47 -2.67
CA ALA A 86 6.45 5.79 -1.97
C ALA A 86 6.02 5.26 -0.59
N GLU A 87 5.31 6.06 0.19
CA GLU A 87 4.99 5.85 1.61
C GLU A 87 3.79 4.93 1.86
N VAL A 88 2.83 4.84 0.93
CA VAL A 88 1.61 4.04 1.08
C VAL A 88 1.85 2.61 1.62
N PRO A 89 2.86 1.83 1.18
CA PRO A 89 3.12 0.51 1.75
C PRO A 89 3.52 0.53 3.22
N ALA A 90 4.25 1.56 3.67
CA ALA A 90 4.63 1.73 5.06
C ALA A 90 3.45 2.24 5.91
N ALA A 91 2.66 3.17 5.38
CA ALA A 91 1.43 3.62 6.03
C ALA A 91 0.40 2.49 6.21
N GLY A 92 0.34 1.57 5.25
CA GLY A 92 -0.57 0.42 5.27
C GLY A 92 -0.23 -0.70 6.24
N VAL A 93 0.88 -0.64 7.00
CA VAL A 93 1.34 -1.74 7.87
C VAL A 93 0.26 -2.20 8.86
N TRP A 94 -0.40 -1.24 9.52
CA TRP A 94 -1.46 -1.52 10.50
C TRP A 94 -2.68 -2.17 9.85
N THR A 95 -3.11 -1.63 8.71
CA THR A 95 -4.21 -2.17 7.91
C THR A 95 -3.92 -3.58 7.43
N THR A 96 -2.74 -3.81 6.85
CA THR A 96 -2.35 -5.14 6.34
C THR A 96 -2.35 -6.19 7.45
N PHE A 97 -1.80 -5.86 8.62
CA PHE A 97 -1.74 -6.80 9.73
C PHE A 97 -3.14 -7.09 10.31
N TYR A 98 -3.92 -6.04 10.58
CA TYR A 98 -5.31 -6.18 11.05
C TYR A 98 -6.16 -7.00 10.08
N LEU A 99 -6.06 -6.69 8.77
CA LEU A 99 -6.86 -7.36 7.75
C LEU A 99 -6.42 -8.81 7.55
N GLY A 100 -5.11 -9.10 7.66
CA GLY A 100 -4.61 -10.47 7.70
C GLY A 100 -5.26 -11.27 8.83
N GLN A 101 -5.25 -10.76 10.06
CA GLN A 101 -5.92 -11.44 11.18
C GLN A 101 -7.44 -11.52 10.97
N ALA A 102 -8.10 -10.46 10.52
CA ALA A 102 -9.55 -10.44 10.35
C ALA A 102 -10.05 -11.41 9.27
N VAL A 103 -9.23 -11.76 8.28
CA VAL A 103 -9.58 -12.70 7.23
C VAL A 103 -9.42 -14.16 7.68
N PHE A 104 -8.50 -14.44 8.61
CA PHE A 104 -8.11 -15.81 8.99
C PHE A 104 -8.39 -16.19 10.45
N GLU A 105 -8.74 -15.25 11.32
CA GLU A 105 -8.99 -15.48 12.74
C GLU A 105 -10.30 -14.80 13.18
N LYS A 106 -10.94 -15.31 14.24
CA LYS A 106 -12.15 -14.68 14.80
C LYS A 106 -11.79 -13.39 15.54
N GLN A 107 -12.14 -12.25 14.94
CA GLN A 107 -12.17 -10.89 15.51
C GLN A 107 -10.85 -10.38 16.15
N PRO A 108 -9.92 -9.80 15.35
CA PRO A 108 -8.71 -9.20 15.90
C PRO A 108 -8.99 -7.95 16.74
N THR A 109 -8.28 -7.82 17.86
CA THR A 109 -8.27 -6.61 18.68
C THR A 109 -7.10 -5.69 18.31
N TRP A 110 -7.34 -4.38 18.26
CA TRP A 110 -6.30 -3.38 17.94
C TRP A 110 -5.12 -3.36 18.91
N GLN A 111 -5.33 -3.80 20.15
CA GLN A 111 -4.26 -3.93 21.15
C GLN A 111 -3.24 -4.99 20.73
N ASN A 112 -3.71 -6.14 20.23
CA ASN A 112 -2.85 -7.21 19.74
C ASN A 112 -2.08 -6.76 18.49
N VAL A 113 -2.77 -6.09 17.56
CA VAL A 113 -2.16 -5.50 16.35
C VAL A 113 -1.04 -4.52 16.72
N ARG A 114 -1.29 -3.58 17.63
CA ARG A 114 -0.28 -2.61 18.08
C ARG A 114 0.92 -3.27 18.72
N ARG A 115 0.70 -4.25 19.61
CA ARG A 115 1.78 -4.97 20.31
C ARG A 115 2.69 -5.68 19.31
N GLU A 116 2.12 -6.35 18.32
CA GLU A 116 2.88 -7.10 17.34
C GLU A 116 3.67 -6.20 16.37
N ILE A 117 3.04 -5.12 15.91
CA ILE A 117 3.69 -4.12 15.05
C ILE A 117 4.86 -3.45 15.77
N ASN A 118 4.69 -3.10 17.05
CA ASN A 118 5.74 -2.49 17.86
C ASN A 118 6.90 -3.46 18.10
N ARG A 119 6.62 -4.74 18.34
CA ARG A 119 7.65 -5.78 18.50
C ARG A 119 8.57 -5.89 17.28
N ASN A 120 8.01 -5.71 16.09
CA ASN A 120 8.74 -5.80 14.82
C ASN A 120 9.04 -4.44 14.19
N PHE A 121 8.93 -3.33 14.94
CA PHE A 121 9.00 -1.96 14.41
C PHE A 121 10.22 -1.71 13.52
N LEU A 122 11.41 -1.95 14.06
CA LEU A 122 12.65 -1.67 13.36
C LEU A 122 12.78 -2.49 12.06
N ARG A 123 12.26 -3.71 12.04
CA ARG A 123 12.36 -4.61 10.88
C ARG A 123 11.52 -4.12 9.73
N TRP A 124 10.25 -3.78 10.00
CA TRP A 124 9.38 -3.26 8.95
C TRP A 124 9.74 -1.83 8.57
N PHE A 125 10.13 -0.99 9.52
CA PHE A 125 10.52 0.39 9.23
C PHE A 125 11.77 0.47 8.35
N LEU A 126 12.81 -0.33 8.63
CA LEU A 126 14.00 -0.39 7.75
C LEU A 126 13.68 -0.98 6.37
N SER A 127 12.71 -1.88 6.28
CA SER A 127 12.36 -2.53 5.00
C SER A 127 11.46 -1.67 4.13
N LEU A 128 10.47 -1.02 4.73
CA LEU A 128 9.44 -0.25 4.04
C LEU A 128 9.71 1.25 4.02
N GLY A 129 10.40 1.81 5.01
CA GLY A 129 10.77 3.22 5.06
C GLY A 129 12.10 3.52 4.37
N VAL A 130 13.11 2.66 4.51
CA VAL A 130 14.45 2.89 3.92
C VAL A 130 14.62 2.14 2.60
N VAL A 131 14.55 0.80 2.62
CA VAL A 131 14.86 0.00 1.43
C VAL A 131 13.86 0.19 0.28
N ARG A 132 12.64 0.62 0.58
CA ARG A 132 11.61 0.94 -0.41
C ARG A 132 11.63 2.40 -0.89
N LEU A 133 12.59 3.19 -0.39
CA LEU A 133 12.88 4.57 -0.79
C LEU A 133 12.04 5.74 -0.20
N PRO A 134 11.00 5.61 0.65
CA PRO A 134 10.35 6.77 1.26
C PRO A 134 11.33 7.77 1.90
N LEU A 135 12.15 7.30 2.83
CA LEU A 135 13.11 8.15 3.55
C LEU A 135 14.19 8.72 2.62
N PRO A 136 14.83 7.95 1.72
CA PRO A 136 15.70 8.52 0.71
C PRO A 136 15.07 9.64 -0.11
N ILE A 137 13.81 9.51 -0.51
CA ILE A 137 13.10 10.53 -1.30
C ILE A 137 12.82 11.77 -0.45
N MET A 138 12.40 11.59 0.80
CA MET A 138 12.23 12.69 1.75
C MET A 138 13.55 13.45 1.99
N ILE A 139 14.67 12.75 2.07
CA ILE A 139 16.01 13.36 2.21
C ILE A 139 16.35 14.20 0.97
N VAL A 140 16.05 13.70 -0.24
CA VAL A 140 16.22 14.49 -1.47
C VAL A 140 15.34 15.74 -1.44
N CYS A 141 14.07 15.62 -1.03
CA CYS A 141 13.17 16.77 -0.88
C CYS A 141 13.70 17.78 0.14
N LEU A 142 14.26 17.31 1.26
CA LEU A 142 14.84 18.15 2.31
C LEU A 142 15.98 19.02 1.77
N PHE A 143 16.86 18.47 0.94
CA PHE A 143 17.95 19.23 0.30
C PHE A 143 17.47 20.24 -0.74
N ARG A 144 16.24 20.09 -1.25
CA ARG A 144 15.64 21.00 -2.25
C ARG A 144 14.83 22.13 -1.62
N ILE A 145 14.68 22.16 -0.28
CA ILE A 145 13.95 23.24 0.40
C ILE A 145 14.64 24.59 0.14
N GLY A 146 13.85 25.58 -0.30
CA GLY A 146 14.30 26.94 -0.55
C GLY A 146 15.14 27.12 -1.84
N GLN A 147 15.27 26.08 -2.66
CA GLN A 147 15.90 26.21 -3.99
C GLN A 147 14.85 26.62 -5.03
N ALA A 148 15.21 27.53 -5.93
CA ALA A 148 14.36 27.88 -7.07
C ALA A 148 14.04 26.64 -7.92
N ALA A 149 12.81 26.55 -8.43
CA ALA A 149 12.44 25.52 -9.40
C ALA A 149 13.34 25.62 -10.64
N ASP A 150 13.98 24.50 -10.96
CA ASP A 150 14.65 24.32 -12.25
C ASP A 150 13.89 23.20 -12.96
N PRO A 151 13.08 23.53 -14.00
CA PRO A 151 12.25 22.55 -14.67
C PRO A 151 13.03 21.33 -15.17
N SER A 152 14.28 21.51 -15.59
CA SER A 152 15.10 20.42 -16.15
C SER A 152 15.56 19.48 -15.05
N VAL A 153 16.08 20.03 -13.96
CA VAL A 153 16.56 19.24 -12.81
C VAL A 153 15.40 18.57 -12.10
N ASP A 154 14.30 19.29 -11.87
CA ASP A 154 13.11 18.73 -11.20
C ASP A 154 12.46 17.63 -12.04
N LEU A 155 12.36 17.79 -13.36
CA LEU A 155 11.86 16.74 -14.24
C LEU A 155 12.76 15.51 -14.27
N LEU A 156 14.08 15.70 -14.38
CA LEU A 156 15.04 14.59 -14.39
C LEU A 156 15.02 13.82 -13.07
N LEU A 157 15.01 14.52 -11.94
CA LEU A 157 14.92 13.90 -10.61
C LEU A 157 13.59 13.16 -10.43
N TYR A 158 12.47 13.80 -10.79
CA TYR A 158 11.16 13.18 -10.71
C TYR A 158 11.09 11.89 -11.52
N LEU A 159 11.46 11.92 -12.81
CA LEU A 159 11.43 10.75 -13.69
C LEU A 159 12.41 9.67 -13.23
N GLY A 160 13.63 10.07 -12.85
CA GLY A 160 14.65 9.14 -12.36
C GLY A 160 14.19 8.39 -11.12
N ILE A 161 13.69 9.11 -10.11
CA ILE A 161 13.18 8.49 -8.88
C ILE A 161 11.92 7.67 -9.18
N TRP A 162 11.02 8.15 -10.04
CA TRP A 162 9.81 7.41 -10.43
C TRP A 162 10.13 6.07 -11.07
N LEU A 163 11.09 6.03 -12.01
CA LEU A 163 11.54 4.79 -12.64
C LEU A 163 12.16 3.83 -11.64
N VAL A 164 13.01 4.34 -10.73
CA VAL A 164 13.59 3.51 -9.66
C VAL A 164 12.49 2.96 -8.75
N LEU A 165 11.52 3.77 -8.33
CA LEU A 165 10.38 3.32 -7.53
C LEU A 165 9.58 2.22 -8.24
N LEU A 166 9.30 2.39 -9.53
CA LEU A 166 8.59 1.38 -10.33
C LEU A 166 9.38 0.07 -10.40
N ALA A 167 10.69 0.13 -10.62
CA ALA A 167 11.54 -1.05 -10.64
C ALA A 167 11.53 -1.79 -9.30
N PHE A 168 11.69 -1.08 -8.18
CA PHE A 168 11.65 -1.67 -6.83
C PHE A 168 10.27 -2.23 -6.48
N ARG A 169 9.19 -1.56 -6.91
CA ARG A 169 7.80 -2.03 -6.71
C ARG A 169 7.51 -3.29 -7.51
N SER A 170 7.89 -3.31 -8.78
CA SER A 170 7.68 -4.47 -9.67
C SER A 170 8.46 -5.68 -9.20
N ALA A 171 9.69 -5.48 -8.73
CA ALA A 171 10.55 -6.59 -8.28
C ALA A 171 10.07 -7.27 -6.98
N ARG A 172 9.33 -6.55 -6.11
CA ARG A 172 8.99 -7.03 -4.76
C ARG A 172 7.60 -6.60 -4.28
N PRO A 173 6.50 -6.77 -5.05
CA PRO A 173 5.21 -6.15 -4.76
C PRO A 173 4.67 -6.50 -3.37
N PHE A 174 4.78 -7.77 -2.96
CA PHE A 174 4.21 -8.33 -1.73
C PHE A 174 5.12 -8.28 -0.49
N LEU A 175 6.12 -7.39 -0.50
CA LEU A 175 7.07 -7.25 0.61
C LEU A 175 6.39 -6.97 1.96
N PRO A 176 5.39 -6.05 2.04
CA PRO A 176 4.69 -5.80 3.29
C PRO A 176 3.99 -7.06 3.82
N GLU A 177 3.31 -7.79 2.95
CA GLU A 177 2.50 -8.95 3.33
C GLU A 177 3.38 -10.12 3.81
N ILE A 178 4.45 -10.44 3.10
CA ILE A 178 5.41 -11.49 3.52
C ILE A 178 6.08 -11.11 4.85
N LEU A 179 6.45 -9.85 5.02
CA LEU A 179 7.15 -9.41 6.23
C LEU A 179 6.23 -9.39 7.46
N LEU A 180 4.97 -8.98 7.29
CA LEU A 180 4.03 -8.77 8.39
C LEU A 180 3.21 -10.03 8.72
N LEU A 181 2.74 -10.74 7.70
CA LEU A 181 1.85 -11.89 7.86
C LEU A 181 2.62 -13.20 8.00
N GLU A 182 3.65 -13.41 7.17
CA GLU A 182 4.47 -14.64 7.23
C GLU A 182 5.67 -14.50 8.19
N GLN A 183 5.96 -13.28 8.64
CA GLN A 183 7.04 -12.96 9.59
C GLN A 183 8.41 -13.52 9.20
N CYS A 184 8.69 -13.67 7.89
CA CYS A 184 9.94 -14.25 7.42
C CYS A 184 11.14 -13.36 7.78
N PRO A 185 12.23 -13.92 8.36
CA PRO A 185 13.42 -13.15 8.68
C PRO A 185 14.14 -12.67 7.41
N ARG A 186 14.73 -11.47 7.46
CA ARG A 186 15.52 -10.92 6.34
C ARG A 186 16.79 -11.72 6.09
N ARG A 187 17.43 -12.21 7.16
CA ARG A 187 18.62 -13.06 7.14
C ARG A 187 18.46 -14.11 8.24
N SER A 188 18.76 -15.36 7.92
CA SER A 188 18.88 -16.45 8.88
C SER A 188 20.18 -17.19 8.60
N LYS A 189 20.83 -17.69 9.66
CA LYS A 189 21.98 -18.60 9.52
C LYS A 189 21.55 -20.06 9.39
N ASP A 190 20.32 -20.36 9.80
CA ASP A 190 19.75 -21.71 9.72
C ASP A 190 19.23 -21.97 8.29
N PRO A 191 19.73 -23.01 7.59
CA PRO A 191 19.28 -23.37 6.24
C PRO A 191 17.82 -23.85 6.17
N ASN A 192 17.23 -24.28 7.29
CA ASN A 192 15.85 -24.75 7.35
C ASN A 192 14.83 -23.59 7.43
N VAL A 193 15.28 -22.38 7.76
CA VAL A 193 14.41 -21.21 7.87
C VAL A 193 14.28 -20.51 6.52
N VAL A 194 13.06 -20.47 5.98
CA VAL A 194 12.77 -19.74 4.74
C VAL A 194 12.95 -18.24 4.97
N THR A 195 13.95 -17.65 4.31
CA THR A 195 14.21 -16.21 4.38
C THR A 195 13.28 -15.42 3.48
N LEU A 196 13.08 -14.14 3.80
CA LEU A 196 12.25 -13.21 3.04
C LEU A 196 12.64 -13.17 1.55
N SER A 197 13.94 -13.17 1.22
CA SER A 197 14.40 -13.15 -0.17
C SER A 197 14.02 -14.43 -0.91
N ARG A 198 14.24 -15.61 -0.28
CA ARG A 198 13.90 -16.90 -0.88
C ARG A 198 12.39 -17.01 -1.12
N ARG A 199 11.59 -16.55 -0.15
CA ARG A 199 10.14 -16.52 -0.23
C ARG A 199 9.62 -15.59 -1.32
N MET A 200 10.18 -14.38 -1.41
CA MET A 200 9.83 -13.40 -2.43
C MET A 200 10.13 -13.94 -3.84
N THR A 201 11.30 -14.56 -4.04
CA THR A 201 11.66 -15.16 -5.34
C THR A 201 10.73 -16.32 -5.71
N ALA A 202 10.33 -17.15 -4.75
CA ALA A 202 9.42 -18.26 -5.00
C ALA A 202 8.02 -17.80 -5.45
N LEU A 203 7.50 -16.70 -4.88
CA LEU A 203 6.19 -16.15 -5.25
C LEU A 203 6.23 -15.28 -6.52
N HIS A 204 7.35 -14.58 -6.78
CA HIS A 204 7.44 -13.65 -7.90
C HIS A 204 7.85 -14.31 -9.21
N ARG A 205 8.86 -15.20 -9.19
CA ARG A 205 9.47 -15.76 -10.41
C ARG A 205 8.47 -16.48 -11.33
N PRO A 206 7.50 -17.27 -10.82
CA PRO A 206 6.53 -17.94 -11.69
C PRO A 206 5.51 -17.00 -12.34
N MET A 207 5.31 -15.79 -11.77
CA MET A 207 4.25 -14.86 -12.16
C MET A 207 4.77 -13.47 -12.56
N ALA A 208 6.07 -13.31 -12.83
CA ALA A 208 6.70 -12.00 -13.00
C ALA A 208 6.05 -11.13 -14.10
N GLY A 209 5.70 -11.74 -15.24
CA GLY A 209 5.01 -11.04 -16.34
C GLY A 209 3.60 -10.59 -15.95
N GLU A 210 2.83 -11.47 -15.31
CA GLU A 210 1.48 -11.16 -14.84
C GLU A 210 1.49 -10.09 -13.74
N LEU A 211 2.40 -10.17 -12.78
CA LEU A 211 2.55 -9.20 -11.71
C LEU A 211 2.93 -7.81 -12.25
N THR A 212 3.76 -7.75 -13.29
CA THR A 212 4.10 -6.48 -13.95
C THR A 212 2.89 -5.87 -14.64
N ALA A 213 2.12 -6.67 -15.39
CA ALA A 213 0.88 -6.21 -16.01
C ALA A 213 -0.15 -5.75 -14.96
N ARG A 214 -0.32 -6.52 -13.88
CA ARG A 214 -1.18 -6.14 -12.75
C ARG A 214 -0.74 -4.81 -12.16
N MET A 215 0.56 -4.60 -11.93
CA MET A 215 1.11 -3.34 -11.39
C MET A 215 0.76 -2.15 -12.28
N LEU A 216 0.93 -2.27 -13.61
CA LEU A 216 0.58 -1.20 -14.55
C LEU A 216 -0.91 -0.87 -14.49
N THR A 217 -1.77 -1.88 -14.57
CA THR A 217 -3.23 -1.70 -14.50
C THR A 217 -3.66 -1.05 -13.18
N VAL A 218 -3.08 -1.47 -12.05
CA VAL A 218 -3.34 -0.83 -10.74
C VAL A 218 -2.83 0.58 -10.69
N GLY A 219 -1.61 0.83 -11.20
CA GLY A 219 -1.00 2.15 -11.20
C GLY A 219 -1.84 3.15 -11.98
N VAL A 220 -2.28 2.78 -13.19
CA VAL A 220 -3.18 3.60 -14.02
C VAL A 220 -4.52 3.79 -13.33
N GLY A 221 -5.14 2.71 -12.83
CA GLY A 221 -6.43 2.79 -12.13
C GLY A 221 -6.38 3.69 -10.89
N ALA A 222 -5.32 3.58 -10.09
CA ALA A 222 -5.08 4.42 -8.93
C ALA A 222 -4.84 5.89 -9.34
N GLY A 223 -4.08 6.13 -10.40
CA GLY A 223 -3.87 7.48 -10.93
C GLY A 223 -5.19 8.15 -11.36
N VAL A 224 -6.01 7.44 -12.15
CA VAL A 224 -7.34 7.91 -12.56
C VAL A 224 -8.23 8.15 -11.35
N ALA A 225 -8.24 7.23 -10.39
CA ALA A 225 -9.02 7.39 -9.15
C ALA A 225 -8.57 8.62 -8.36
N ALA A 226 -7.26 8.89 -8.24
CA ALA A 226 -6.73 10.01 -7.48
C ALA A 226 -7.14 11.35 -8.10
N VAL A 227 -7.07 11.44 -9.44
CA VAL A 227 -7.55 12.60 -10.20
C VAL A 227 -9.06 12.77 -10.00
N ALA A 228 -9.85 11.70 -10.12
CA ALA A 228 -11.29 11.75 -9.91
C ALA A 228 -11.67 12.20 -8.49
N PHE A 229 -11.00 11.68 -7.46
CA PHE A 229 -11.20 12.10 -6.07
C PHE A 229 -10.83 13.56 -5.85
N TYR A 230 -9.70 14.03 -6.41
CA TYR A 230 -9.29 15.42 -6.28
C TYR A 230 -10.31 16.39 -6.88
N PHE A 231 -10.77 16.13 -8.11
CA PHE A 231 -11.78 16.97 -8.74
C PHE A 231 -13.15 16.87 -8.05
N SER A 232 -13.51 15.70 -7.52
CA SER A 232 -14.73 15.52 -6.73
C SER A 232 -14.69 16.34 -5.43
N LEU A 233 -13.57 16.33 -4.71
CA LEU A 233 -13.37 17.12 -3.50
C LEU A 233 -13.37 18.63 -3.80
N THR A 234 -12.73 19.05 -4.89
CA THR A 234 -12.70 20.45 -5.33
C THR A 234 -14.10 20.93 -5.76
N THR A 235 -14.85 20.08 -6.47
CA THR A 235 -16.24 20.38 -6.87
C THR A 235 -17.14 20.48 -5.64
N ALA A 236 -17.03 19.55 -4.69
CA ALA A 236 -17.79 19.61 -3.44
C ALA A 236 -17.49 20.90 -2.67
N ARG A 237 -16.22 21.31 -2.59
CA ARG A 237 -15.82 22.60 -2.01
C ARG A 237 -16.42 23.79 -2.76
N GLY A 238 -16.38 23.76 -4.10
CA GLY A 238 -16.96 24.80 -4.96
C GLY A 238 -18.47 24.96 -4.72
N LEU A 239 -19.19 23.85 -4.61
CA LEU A 239 -20.63 23.85 -4.33
C LEU A 239 -20.98 24.31 -2.91
N LEU A 240 -20.21 23.88 -1.90
CA LEU A 240 -20.51 24.19 -0.49
C LEU A 240 -20.07 25.60 -0.06
N PHE A 241 -18.95 26.09 -0.60
CA PHE A 241 -18.31 27.33 -0.13
C PHE A 241 -18.10 28.37 -1.23
N GLY A 242 -18.51 28.10 -2.48
CA GLY A 242 -18.31 28.99 -3.62
C GLY A 242 -16.86 29.12 -4.09
N ARG A 243 -15.94 28.29 -3.57
CA ARG A 243 -14.50 28.36 -3.86
C ARG A 243 -14.08 27.31 -4.89
N TRP A 244 -13.90 27.74 -6.13
CA TRP A 244 -13.49 26.89 -7.26
C TRP A 244 -12.00 26.95 -7.58
N GLN A 245 -11.27 27.84 -6.90
CA GLN A 245 -9.86 28.08 -7.16
C GLN A 245 -8.97 26.97 -6.56
N HIS A 246 -7.89 26.65 -7.27
CA HIS A 246 -6.85 25.71 -6.83
C HIS A 246 -5.82 26.41 -5.93
N ASP A 247 -6.30 26.99 -4.82
CA ASP A 247 -5.46 27.70 -3.87
C ASP A 247 -4.60 26.78 -2.99
N GLU A 248 -3.86 27.37 -2.05
CA GLU A 248 -3.04 26.68 -1.04
C GLU A 248 -3.79 25.52 -0.37
N PHE A 249 -5.06 25.72 -0.02
CA PHE A 249 -5.87 24.69 0.63
C PHE A 249 -6.13 23.50 -0.30
N ALA A 250 -6.36 23.75 -1.60
CA ALA A 250 -6.51 22.67 -2.57
C ALA A 250 -5.22 21.85 -2.69
N LEU A 251 -4.05 22.51 -2.74
CA LEU A 251 -2.75 21.85 -2.91
C LEU A 251 -2.22 21.18 -1.63
N MET A 252 -2.46 21.76 -0.46
CA MET A 252 -1.95 21.24 0.82
C MET A 252 -2.89 20.25 1.50
N VAL A 253 -4.19 20.32 1.22
CA VAL A 253 -5.20 19.49 1.90
C VAL A 253 -5.91 18.58 0.92
N LEU A 254 -6.60 19.12 -0.08
CA LEU A 254 -7.46 18.31 -0.96
C LEU A 254 -6.66 17.35 -1.84
N PHE A 255 -5.55 17.81 -2.39
CA PHE A 255 -4.69 17.02 -3.27
C PHE A 255 -3.98 15.87 -2.52
N PRO A 256 -3.31 16.09 -1.38
CA PRO A 256 -2.75 14.99 -0.61
C PRO A 256 -3.85 14.05 -0.11
N LEU A 257 -4.99 14.58 0.33
CA LEU A 257 -6.11 13.76 0.79
C LEU A 257 -6.60 12.80 -0.29
N SER A 258 -6.72 13.22 -1.56
CA SER A 258 -7.13 12.33 -2.65
C SER A 258 -6.11 11.20 -2.87
N LEU A 259 -4.82 11.51 -2.83
CA LEU A 259 -3.75 10.53 -2.94
C LEU A 259 -3.76 9.52 -1.78
N TRP A 260 -3.95 9.99 -0.55
CA TRP A 260 -4.01 9.13 0.64
C TRP A 260 -5.27 8.25 0.65
N LEU A 261 -6.42 8.74 0.20
CA LEU A 261 -7.64 7.93 0.07
C LEU A 261 -7.44 6.78 -0.91
N VAL A 262 -6.88 7.06 -2.09
CA VAL A 262 -6.54 6.03 -3.09
C VAL A 262 -5.45 5.10 -2.55
N GLY A 263 -4.47 5.66 -1.85
CA GLY A 263 -3.43 4.92 -1.14
C GLY A 263 -4.02 3.87 -0.20
N GLY A 264 -4.98 4.27 0.63
CA GLY A 264 -5.69 3.39 1.53
C GLY A 264 -6.40 2.25 0.81
N TRP A 265 -7.18 2.57 -0.24
CA TRP A 265 -7.81 1.54 -1.09
C TRP A 265 -6.80 0.57 -1.72
N SER A 266 -5.65 1.08 -2.19
CA SER A 266 -4.62 0.26 -2.82
C SER A 266 -4.00 -0.77 -1.87
N VAL A 267 -4.01 -0.53 -0.55
CA VAL A 267 -3.53 -1.50 0.45
C VAL A 267 -4.43 -2.73 0.49
N PHE A 268 -5.75 -2.57 0.44
CA PHE A 268 -6.70 -3.69 0.36
C PHE A 268 -6.51 -4.47 -0.94
N PHE A 269 -6.39 -3.74 -2.05
CA PHE A 269 -6.16 -4.34 -3.36
C PHE A 269 -4.86 -5.16 -3.39
N ARG A 270 -3.77 -4.64 -2.82
CA ARG A 270 -2.48 -5.34 -2.74
C ARG A 270 -2.57 -6.61 -1.89
N LEU A 271 -3.23 -6.56 -0.73
CA LEU A 271 -3.42 -7.74 0.11
C LEU A 271 -4.21 -8.82 -0.62
N LEU A 272 -5.29 -8.46 -1.32
CA LEU A 272 -6.08 -9.42 -2.08
C LEU A 272 -5.30 -10.05 -3.24
N ASN A 273 -4.45 -9.28 -3.92
CA ASN A 273 -3.55 -9.85 -4.93
C ASN A 273 -2.53 -10.82 -4.33
N TYR A 274 -1.99 -10.49 -3.16
CA TYR A 274 -1.10 -11.40 -2.45
C TYR A 274 -1.80 -12.72 -2.13
N LEU A 275 -3.04 -12.66 -1.64
CA LEU A 275 -3.83 -13.86 -1.38
C LEU A 275 -4.13 -14.65 -2.66
N ASP A 276 -4.56 -13.99 -3.74
CA ASP A 276 -4.81 -14.63 -5.04
C ASP A 276 -3.55 -15.31 -5.60
N THR A 277 -2.38 -14.66 -5.50
CA THR A 277 -1.10 -15.26 -5.89
C THR A 277 -0.78 -16.50 -5.06
N ARG A 278 -0.99 -16.48 -3.74
CA ARG A 278 -0.78 -17.65 -2.89
C ARG A 278 -1.75 -18.78 -3.21
N ILE A 279 -3.02 -18.48 -3.45
CA ILE A 279 -4.03 -19.47 -3.85
C ILE A 279 -3.61 -20.17 -5.15
N ARG A 280 -3.11 -19.41 -6.11
CA ARG A 280 -2.66 -19.93 -7.42
C ARG A 280 -1.42 -20.79 -7.35
N LEU A 281 -0.41 -20.38 -6.58
CA LEU A 281 0.91 -21.03 -6.55
C LEU A 281 1.03 -22.12 -5.50
N GLU A 282 0.36 -21.97 -4.36
CA GLU A 282 0.46 -22.91 -3.23
C GLU A 282 -0.67 -23.93 -3.22
N GLY A 283 -1.63 -23.82 -4.14
CA GLY A 283 -2.74 -24.76 -4.23
C GLY A 283 -3.67 -24.72 -3.03
N TRP A 284 -3.76 -23.59 -2.32
CA TRP A 284 -4.70 -23.44 -1.19
C TRP A 284 -6.14 -23.79 -1.57
N GLU A 285 -6.52 -23.57 -2.83
CA GLU A 285 -7.84 -24.00 -3.33
C GLU A 285 -8.07 -25.50 -3.17
N VAL A 286 -7.06 -26.33 -3.40
CA VAL A 286 -7.12 -27.79 -3.23
C VAL A 286 -7.09 -28.16 -1.75
N GLU A 287 -6.18 -27.59 -0.97
CA GLU A 287 -6.11 -27.89 0.47
C GLU A 287 -7.42 -27.53 1.18
N LEU A 288 -7.99 -26.38 0.86
CA LEU A 288 -9.22 -25.88 1.45
C LEU A 288 -10.45 -26.62 0.97
N SER A 289 -10.53 -26.98 -0.32
CA SER A 289 -11.64 -27.80 -0.82
C SER A 289 -11.63 -29.19 -0.21
N VAL A 290 -10.45 -29.82 -0.08
CA VAL A 290 -10.30 -31.11 0.60
C VAL A 290 -10.67 -30.99 2.08
N ARG A 291 -10.29 -29.90 2.75
CA ARG A 291 -10.62 -29.71 4.17
C ARG A 291 -12.09 -29.38 4.40
N ALA A 292 -12.71 -28.58 3.53
CA ALA A 292 -14.14 -28.30 3.56
C ALA A 292 -14.96 -29.57 3.27
N GLU A 293 -14.53 -30.39 2.32
CA GLU A 293 -15.17 -31.68 2.02
C GLU A 293 -14.98 -32.67 3.18
N ARG A 294 -13.82 -32.66 3.84
CA ARG A 294 -13.58 -33.43 5.07
C ARG A 294 -14.53 -33.02 6.18
N LEU A 295 -14.71 -31.73 6.44
CA LEU A 295 -15.68 -31.23 7.43
C LEU A 295 -17.11 -31.64 7.08
N ARG A 296 -17.46 -31.62 5.79
CA ARG A 296 -18.79 -32.06 5.30
C ARG A 296 -19.02 -33.57 5.49
N GLN A 297 -17.99 -34.39 5.26
CA GLN A 297 -18.11 -35.85 5.32
C GLN A 297 -17.92 -36.43 6.73
N PHE A 298 -17.11 -35.79 7.58
CA PHE A 298 -16.67 -36.35 8.86
C PHE A 298 -16.99 -35.47 10.08
N GLY A 299 -17.54 -34.27 9.90
CA GLY A 299 -17.79 -33.32 11.00
C GLY A 299 -16.50 -32.89 11.73
N ASP A 300 -16.64 -32.35 12.94
CA ASP A 300 -15.50 -31.97 13.82
C ASP A 300 -14.76 -33.20 14.39
N ASP A 301 -15.33 -34.41 14.28
CA ASP A 301 -14.80 -35.66 14.84
C ASP A 301 -13.78 -36.36 13.92
N ALA A 302 -13.34 -35.70 12.84
CA ALA A 302 -12.43 -36.30 11.88
C ALA A 302 -11.05 -36.57 12.53
N PRO A 303 -10.55 -37.82 12.58
CA PRO A 303 -9.28 -38.15 13.22
C PRO A 303 -8.14 -37.32 12.61
N VAL A 304 -7.43 -36.55 13.44
CA VAL A 304 -6.24 -35.81 13.02
C VAL A 304 -5.27 -36.84 12.45
N ILE A 305 -5.14 -36.88 11.12
CA ILE A 305 -4.12 -37.67 10.49
C ILE A 305 -2.84 -36.98 10.92
N ALA A 306 -2.15 -37.58 11.90
CA ALA A 306 -0.78 -37.24 12.20
C ALA A 306 -0.02 -37.42 10.87
N THR A 307 0.24 -36.31 10.19
CA THR A 307 1.21 -36.26 9.11
C THR A 307 2.52 -36.69 9.74
N GLY A 308 2.83 -37.98 9.60
CA GLY A 308 4.11 -38.54 9.99
C GLY A 308 5.17 -37.83 9.17
N ALA A 309 5.88 -36.91 9.82
CA ALA A 309 7.25 -36.63 9.44
C ALA A 309 8.07 -37.79 9.99
N THR A 310 8.17 -38.84 9.18
CA THR A 310 9.31 -39.75 9.22
C THR A 310 10.60 -38.94 9.08
N GLN A 311 11.53 -39.26 9.97
CA GLN A 311 12.98 -39.00 10.03
C GLN A 311 13.65 -38.31 8.84
#